data_AF-A0A1G2MAG9-F1
#
_entry.id   AF-A0A1G2MAG9-F1
#
_cell.length_a   1.000
_cell.length_b   1.000
_cell.length_c   1.000
_cell.angle_alpha   90.00
_cell.angle_beta   90.00
_cell.angle_gamma   90.00
#
_symmetry.space_group_name_H-M   'P 1'
#
loop_
_entity.id
_entity.type
_entity.pdbx_description
1 polymer ?
#
loop_
_entity_poly.entity_id
_entity_poly.type
_entity_poly.pdbx_seq_one_letter_code
_entity_poly.pdbx_strand_id
1 'polypeptide(L)'
;MQKQYLITGGIVLILLVGLLIYAATHSNLGPGKLDSFAQCLKDKQVQFFGAFWCPHCAAQKALFGKSQKLLPYIECSLPSGSGQTQVCIDNKIQGYPTWVFPDGTRKQGEMTLAQLSEKSSCPLPTGESATAPTENASSTENSSPAR
;
A
#
# COMPACT_ATOMS: atom_id res chain seq x y z
N MET A 1 10.93 47.59 32.07
CA MET A 1 11.22 47.36 30.64
C MET A 1 11.99 46.05 30.40
N GLN A 2 13.12 45.78 31.07
CA GLN A 2 13.97 44.59 30.86
C GLN A 2 13.28 43.22 31.09
N LYS A 3 12.44 43.06 32.13
CA LYS A 3 11.68 41.83 32.39
C LYS A 3 10.66 41.48 31.29
N GLN A 4 10.15 42.48 30.58
CA GLN A 4 9.14 42.29 29.54
C GLN A 4 9.76 41.64 28.30
N TYR A 5 11.00 42.02 27.95
CA TYR A 5 11.80 41.39 26.89
C TYR A 5 12.18 39.94 27.19
N LEU A 6 12.41 39.58 28.47
CA LEU A 6 12.67 38.19 28.88
C LEU A 6 11.42 37.31 28.68
N ILE A 7 10.24 37.82 29.01
CA ILE A 7 8.98 37.10 28.83
C ILE A 7 8.64 36.95 27.34
N THR A 8 8.71 38.04 26.55
CA THR A 8 8.47 37.95 25.10
C THR A 8 9.53 37.10 24.39
N GLY A 9 10.80 37.17 24.81
CA GLY A 9 11.87 36.33 24.26
C GLY A 9 11.64 34.84 24.54
N GLY A 10 11.20 34.50 25.75
CA GLY A 10 10.82 33.13 26.11
C GLY A 10 9.64 32.59 25.30
N ILE A 11 8.58 33.40 25.12
CA ILE A 11 7.41 33.00 24.32
C ILE A 11 7.81 32.80 22.84
N VAL A 12 8.57 33.73 22.26
CA VAL A 12 9.05 33.61 20.88
C VAL A 12 9.93 32.37 20.73
N LEU A 13 10.81 32.08 21.69
CA LEU A 13 11.63 30.87 21.67
C LEU A 13 10.78 29.60 21.73
N ILE A 14 9.77 29.55 22.60
CA ILE A 14 8.84 28.40 22.70
C ILE A 14 8.07 28.21 21.40
N LEU A 15 7.58 29.29 20.78
CA LEU A 15 6.87 29.22 19.50
C LEU A 15 7.79 28.74 18.36
N LEU A 16 9.03 29.23 18.31
CA LEU A 16 10.02 28.80 17.32
C LEU A 16 10.40 27.33 17.51
N VAL A 17 10.62 26.88 18.74
CA VAL A 17 10.89 25.48 19.06
C VAL A 17 9.69 24.61 18.73
N GLY A 18 8.47 25.05 19.07
CA GLY A 18 7.23 24.36 18.71
C GLY A 18 7.04 24.22 17.20
N LEU A 19 7.31 25.28 16.43
CA LEU A 19 7.25 25.25 14.97
C LEU A 19 8.31 24.31 14.37
N LEU A 20 9.54 24.31 14.92
CA LEU A 20 10.60 23.41 14.49
C LEU A 20 10.27 21.95 14.78
N ILE A 21 9.72 21.63 15.97
CA ILE A 21 9.25 20.29 16.32
C ILE A 21 8.09 19.88 15.41
N TYR A 22 7.14 20.78 15.16
CA TYR A 22 6.03 20.54 14.25
C TYR A 22 6.51 20.24 12.83
N ALA A 23 7.42 21.06 12.29
CA ALA A 23 7.99 20.85 10.96
C ALA A 23 8.82 19.55 10.87
N ALA A 24 9.63 19.25 11.89
CA ALA A 24 10.41 18.01 11.94
C ALA A 24 9.50 16.77 11.96
N THR A 25 8.41 16.82 12.73
CA THR A 25 7.44 15.72 12.83
C THR A 25 6.50 15.61 11.63
N HIS A 26 6.24 16.70 10.90
CA HIS A 26 5.32 16.75 9.76
C HIS A 26 6.03 16.82 8.39
N SER A 27 7.36 16.66 8.35
CA SER A 27 8.18 16.62 7.13
C SER A 27 7.78 15.55 6.08
N ASN A 28 6.81 14.69 6.40
CA ASN A 28 6.23 13.67 5.51
C ASN A 28 4.98 14.12 4.73
N LEU A 29 4.72 15.43 4.61
CA LEU A 29 3.56 16.00 3.90
C LEU A 29 3.55 15.84 2.37
N GLY A 30 4.63 15.34 1.76
CA GLY A 30 4.70 15.12 0.31
C GLY A 30 3.84 13.94 -0.18
N PRO A 31 3.30 14.01 -1.42
CA PRO A 31 2.56 12.90 -2.02
C PRO A 31 3.42 11.64 -2.14
N GLY A 32 2.78 10.47 -2.04
CA GLY A 32 3.42 9.18 -2.28
C GLY A 32 3.71 8.96 -3.76
N LYS A 33 4.79 8.23 -4.05
CA LYS A 33 5.20 7.92 -5.43
C LYS A 33 4.12 7.20 -6.23
N LEU A 34 3.28 6.39 -5.58
CA LEU A 34 2.21 5.60 -6.20
C LEU A 34 0.82 6.17 -5.93
N ASP A 35 0.69 7.44 -5.51
CA ASP A 35 -0.60 8.02 -5.17
C ASP A 35 -1.58 7.97 -6.35
N SER A 36 -1.12 8.31 -7.56
CA SER A 36 -1.93 8.22 -8.78
C SER A 36 -2.33 6.79 -9.13
N PHE A 37 -1.43 5.83 -8.94
CA PHE A 37 -1.70 4.42 -9.20
C PHE A 37 -2.74 3.86 -8.21
N ALA A 38 -2.53 4.10 -6.90
CA ALA A 38 -3.47 3.66 -5.86
C ALA A 38 -4.87 4.31 -6.03
N GLN A 39 -4.91 5.60 -6.39
CA GLN A 39 -6.16 6.28 -6.69
C GLN A 39 -6.84 5.69 -7.92
N CYS A 40 -6.09 5.42 -9.00
CA CYS A 40 -6.65 4.76 -10.19
C CYS A 40 -7.28 3.40 -9.86
N LEU A 41 -6.63 2.57 -9.03
CA LEU A 41 -7.21 1.28 -8.60
C LEU A 41 -8.57 1.49 -7.93
N LYS A 42 -8.67 2.48 -7.05
CA LYS A 42 -9.92 2.84 -6.37
C LYS A 42 -10.99 3.35 -7.36
N ASP A 43 -10.62 4.22 -8.29
CA ASP A 43 -11.53 4.78 -9.30
C ASP A 43 -12.03 3.69 -10.26
N LYS A 44 -11.20 2.68 -10.54
CA LYS A 44 -11.55 1.47 -11.30
C LYS A 44 -12.33 0.43 -10.49
N GLN A 45 -12.74 0.74 -9.26
CA GLN A 45 -13.50 -0.17 -8.40
C GLN A 45 -12.80 -1.51 -8.15
N VAL A 46 -11.46 -1.53 -8.22
CA VAL A 46 -10.67 -2.66 -7.73
C VAL A 46 -10.83 -2.69 -6.21
N GLN A 47 -11.02 -3.88 -5.64
CA GLN A 47 -11.22 -4.06 -4.20
C GLN A 47 -10.12 -4.93 -3.60
N PHE A 48 -9.54 -4.48 -2.51
CA PHE A 48 -8.46 -5.15 -1.79
C PHE A 48 -8.95 -5.58 -0.42
N PHE A 49 -9.43 -6.81 -0.32
CA PHE A 49 -9.92 -7.40 0.93
C PHE A 49 -8.77 -7.98 1.74
N GLY A 50 -8.67 -7.63 3.02
CA GLY A 50 -7.65 -8.20 3.90
C GLY A 50 -7.96 -7.99 5.38
N ALA A 51 -7.00 -8.34 6.22
CA ALA A 51 -7.11 -8.15 7.67
C ALA A 51 -5.94 -7.33 8.22
N PHE A 52 -6.19 -6.53 9.26
CA PHE A 52 -5.14 -5.68 9.85
C PHE A 52 -3.97 -6.49 10.43
N TRP A 53 -4.21 -7.72 10.90
CA TRP A 53 -3.20 -8.62 11.47
C TRP A 53 -2.57 -9.55 10.42
N CYS A 54 -3.03 -9.52 9.17
CA CYS A 54 -2.59 -10.45 8.14
C CYS A 54 -1.20 -10.04 7.59
N PRO A 55 -0.16 -10.88 7.71
CA PRO A 55 1.20 -10.52 7.30
C PRO A 55 1.31 -10.30 5.79
N HIS A 56 0.62 -11.11 4.98
CA HIS A 56 0.57 -10.93 3.52
C HIS A 56 -0.13 -9.63 3.11
N CYS A 57 -1.10 -9.19 3.90
CA CYS A 57 -1.80 -7.93 3.69
C CYS A 57 -0.90 -6.74 4.03
N ALA A 58 -0.09 -6.87 5.09
CA ALA A 58 0.94 -5.89 5.43
C ALA A 58 2.03 -5.82 4.34
N ALA A 59 2.50 -6.96 3.82
CA ALA A 59 3.45 -7.03 2.71
C ALA A 59 2.90 -6.37 1.44
N GLN A 60 1.65 -6.70 1.05
CA GLN A 60 0.97 -6.05 -0.07
C GLN A 60 0.88 -4.53 0.10
N LYS A 61 0.53 -4.03 1.29
CA LYS A 61 0.47 -2.59 1.59
C LYS A 61 1.85 -1.93 1.55
N ALA A 62 2.89 -2.64 1.96
CA ALA A 62 4.26 -2.13 1.97
C ALA A 62 4.76 -1.78 0.57
N LEU A 63 4.34 -2.54 -0.46
CA LEU A 63 4.64 -2.22 -1.88
C LEU A 63 4.16 -0.81 -2.28
N PHE A 64 3.13 -0.27 -1.61
CA PHE A 64 2.60 1.06 -1.89
C PHE A 64 3.25 2.18 -1.07
N GLY A 65 4.05 1.85 -0.06
CA GLY A 65 4.71 2.82 0.82
C GLY A 65 3.73 3.82 1.43
N LYS A 66 3.99 5.12 1.22
CA LYS A 66 3.11 6.22 1.68
C LYS A 66 1.73 6.21 1.01
N SER A 67 1.63 5.64 -0.18
CA SER A 67 0.43 5.61 -1.01
C SER A 67 -0.58 4.56 -0.54
N GLN A 68 -0.21 3.67 0.39
CA GLN A 68 -1.09 2.61 0.91
C GLN A 68 -2.40 3.16 1.50
N LYS A 69 -2.40 4.41 2.00
CA LYS A 69 -3.58 5.10 2.53
C LYS A 69 -4.66 5.38 1.48
N LEU A 70 -4.30 5.33 0.21
CA LEU A 70 -5.20 5.56 -0.93
C LEU A 70 -5.72 4.26 -1.53
N LEU A 71 -5.19 3.10 -1.10
CA LEU A 71 -5.63 1.80 -1.59
C LEU A 71 -7.13 1.60 -1.35
N PRO A 72 -7.84 0.91 -2.26
CA PRO A 72 -9.21 0.49 -2.04
C PRO A 72 -9.30 -0.72 -1.09
N TYR A 73 -8.73 -0.57 0.11
CA TYR A 73 -8.67 -1.59 1.14
C TYR A 73 -10.01 -1.74 1.87
N ILE A 74 -10.45 -2.98 2.06
CA ILE A 74 -11.62 -3.34 2.84
C ILE A 74 -11.18 -4.24 3.99
N GLU A 75 -11.39 -3.77 5.22
CA GLU A 75 -11.08 -4.53 6.42
C GLU A 75 -12.10 -5.65 6.62
N CYS A 76 -11.59 -6.88 6.61
CA CYS A 76 -12.38 -8.07 6.77
C CYS A 76 -12.37 -8.62 8.19
N SER A 77 -11.42 -8.28 9.05
CA SER A 77 -11.42 -8.81 10.42
C SER A 77 -12.25 -7.95 11.37
N LEU A 78 -12.94 -8.61 12.29
CA LEU A 78 -13.54 -7.92 13.44
C LEU A 78 -12.42 -7.39 14.36
N PRO A 79 -12.69 -6.38 15.21
CA PRO A 79 -11.69 -5.83 16.13
C PRO A 79 -11.08 -6.86 17.09
N SER A 80 -11.79 -7.95 17.38
CA SER A 80 -11.29 -9.08 18.18
C SER A 80 -10.20 -9.91 17.48
N GLY A 81 -9.94 -9.66 16.20
CA GLY A 81 -9.06 -10.47 15.35
C GLY A 81 -9.66 -11.80 14.90
N SER A 82 -10.86 -12.14 15.37
CA SER A 82 -11.56 -13.40 15.07
C SER A 82 -12.91 -13.12 14.41
N GLY A 83 -13.24 -13.92 13.40
CA GLY A 83 -14.43 -13.71 12.57
C GLY A 83 -14.20 -12.67 11.47
N GLN A 84 -15.25 -12.44 10.68
CA GLN A 84 -15.19 -11.63 9.47
C GLN A 84 -16.31 -10.57 9.45
N THR A 85 -16.04 -9.39 8.89
CA THR A 85 -17.04 -8.34 8.67
C THR A 85 -18.09 -8.79 7.66
N GLN A 86 -19.33 -8.30 7.80
CA GLN A 86 -20.44 -8.72 6.94
C GLN A 86 -20.15 -8.48 5.45
N VAL A 87 -19.52 -7.34 5.11
CA VAL A 87 -19.15 -7.03 3.72
C VAL A 87 -18.25 -8.09 3.10
N CYS A 88 -17.34 -8.69 3.86
CA CYS A 88 -16.45 -9.74 3.36
C CYS A 88 -17.14 -11.12 3.32
N ILE A 89 -18.09 -11.38 4.22
CA ILE A 89 -18.95 -12.57 4.19
C ILE A 89 -19.83 -12.55 2.94
N ASP A 90 -20.49 -11.42 2.67
CA ASP A 90 -21.35 -11.24 1.49
C ASP A 90 -20.56 -11.36 0.18
N ASN A 91 -19.32 -10.87 0.19
CA ASN A 91 -18.37 -11.03 -0.91
C ASN A 91 -17.69 -12.40 -0.96
N LYS A 92 -18.02 -13.32 -0.04
CA LYS A 92 -17.48 -14.70 0.02
C LYS A 92 -15.95 -14.72 0.05
N ILE A 93 -15.32 -13.85 0.84
CA ILE A 93 -13.86 -13.78 0.96
C ILE A 93 -13.36 -14.93 1.84
N GLN A 94 -12.63 -15.86 1.22
CA GLN A 94 -12.15 -17.09 1.89
C GLN A 94 -10.73 -16.98 2.44
N GLY A 95 -9.96 -16.00 1.99
CA GLY A 95 -8.56 -15.84 2.36
C GLY A 95 -8.08 -14.41 2.17
N TYR A 96 -6.98 -14.07 2.83
CA TYR A 96 -6.40 -12.74 2.79
C TYR A 96 -4.94 -12.78 2.30
N PRO A 97 -4.52 -11.79 1.50
CA PRO A 97 -5.38 -10.83 0.82
C PRO A 97 -6.19 -11.46 -0.32
N THR A 98 -7.29 -10.81 -0.70
CA THR A 98 -8.03 -11.11 -1.93
C THR A 98 -8.28 -9.82 -2.71
N TRP A 99 -7.87 -9.81 -3.98
CA TRP A 99 -8.18 -8.77 -4.94
C TRP A 99 -9.41 -9.16 -5.76
N VAL A 100 -10.36 -8.24 -5.92
CA VAL A 100 -11.52 -8.38 -6.80
C VAL A 100 -11.53 -7.22 -7.79
N PHE A 101 -11.59 -7.55 -9.07
CA PHE A 101 -11.57 -6.58 -10.16
C PHE A 101 -13.00 -6.26 -10.65
N PRO A 102 -13.21 -5.13 -11.35
CA PRO A 102 -14.55 -4.72 -11.82
C PRO A 102 -15.22 -5.71 -12.79
N ASP A 103 -14.46 -6.57 -13.46
CA ASP A 103 -14.97 -7.66 -14.29
C ASP A 103 -15.43 -8.90 -13.47
N GLY A 104 -15.31 -8.83 -12.15
CA GLY A 104 -15.65 -9.91 -11.22
C GLY A 104 -14.54 -10.94 -11.01
N THR A 105 -13.43 -10.85 -11.76
CA THR A 105 -12.29 -11.74 -11.57
C THR A 105 -11.64 -11.51 -10.20
N ARG A 106 -11.06 -12.59 -9.65
CA ARG A 106 -10.51 -12.60 -8.29
C ARG A 106 -9.12 -13.20 -8.26
N LYS A 107 -8.25 -12.61 -7.45
CA LYS A 107 -6.93 -13.16 -7.17
C LYS A 107 -6.68 -13.18 -5.67
N GLN A 108 -6.44 -14.38 -5.13
CA GLN A 108 -5.99 -14.55 -3.75
C GLN A 108 -4.47 -14.42 -3.68
N GLY A 109 -3.99 -13.92 -2.54
CA GLY A 109 -2.57 -13.70 -2.27
C GLY A 109 -2.06 -12.35 -2.75
N GLU A 110 -0.80 -12.11 -2.44
CA GLU A 110 -0.09 -10.89 -2.85
C GLU A 110 0.02 -10.80 -4.38
N MET A 111 0.00 -9.57 -4.88
CA MET A 111 0.19 -9.24 -6.29
C MET A 111 1.27 -8.16 -6.42
N THR A 112 2.13 -8.31 -7.42
CA THR A 112 3.11 -7.28 -7.75
C THR A 112 2.41 -6.03 -8.30
N LEU A 113 3.08 -4.88 -8.24
CA LEU A 113 2.58 -3.64 -8.82
C LEU A 113 2.33 -3.78 -10.33
N ALA A 114 3.17 -4.53 -11.04
CA ALA A 114 3.01 -4.81 -12.45
C ALA A 114 1.77 -5.66 -12.75
N GLN A 115 1.51 -6.72 -11.96
CA GLN A 115 0.31 -7.55 -12.10
C GLN A 115 -0.97 -6.74 -11.84
N LEU A 116 -0.95 -5.90 -10.79
CA LEU A 116 -2.07 -5.01 -10.50
C LEU A 116 -2.29 -3.99 -11.62
N SER A 117 -1.21 -3.43 -12.18
CA SER A 117 -1.27 -2.52 -13.32
C SER A 117 -1.88 -3.17 -14.55
N GLU A 118 -1.42 -4.36 -14.92
CA GLU A 118 -1.94 -5.12 -16.05
C GLU A 118 -3.43 -5.42 -15.89
N LYS A 119 -3.85 -5.95 -14.73
CA LYS A 119 -5.26 -6.34 -14.51
C LYS A 119 -6.22 -5.17 -14.35
N SER A 120 -5.77 -4.06 -13.78
CA SER A 120 -6.62 -2.87 -13.60
C SER A 120 -6.58 -1.90 -14.78
N SER A 121 -5.64 -2.08 -15.71
CA SER A 121 -5.29 -1.08 -16.73
C SER A 121 -4.91 0.29 -16.14
N CYS A 122 -4.46 0.32 -14.88
CA CYS A 122 -3.94 1.52 -14.23
C CYS A 122 -2.44 1.63 -14.51
N PRO A 123 -1.94 2.75 -15.05
CA PRO A 123 -0.53 2.90 -15.37
C PRO A 123 0.29 3.06 -14.08
N LEU A 124 1.44 2.38 -14.03
CA LEU A 124 2.47 2.68 -13.04
C LEU A 124 3.19 3.99 -13.40
N PRO A 125 3.58 4.80 -12.41
CA PRO A 125 4.42 5.96 -12.65
C PRO A 125 5.80 5.50 -13.17
N THR A 126 6.40 6.33 -14.02
CA THR A 126 7.72 6.07 -14.64
C THR A 126 8.77 5.81 -13.56
N GLY A 127 9.34 4.61 -13.55
CA GLY A 127 10.37 4.16 -12.59
C GLY A 127 10.01 2.93 -11.77
N GLU A 128 8.72 2.53 -11.71
CA GLU A 128 8.27 1.39 -10.89
C GLU A 128 8.01 0.10 -11.70
N SER A 129 7.89 0.19 -13.03
CA SER A 129 7.65 -0.99 -13.90
C SER A 129 8.84 -1.95 -14.05
N ALA A 130 10.01 -1.64 -13.46
CA ALA A 130 11.27 -2.35 -13.75
C ALA A 130 11.58 -3.54 -12.80
N THR A 131 10.73 -3.85 -11.83
CA THR A 131 10.93 -4.96 -10.89
C THR A 131 9.86 -6.05 -11.05
N ALA A 132 9.70 -6.56 -12.27
CA ALA A 132 9.12 -7.88 -12.46
C ALA A 132 10.22 -8.93 -12.19
N PRO A 133 9.95 -10.03 -11.46
CA PRO A 133 10.85 -11.17 -11.42
C PRO A 133 10.93 -11.76 -12.82
N THR A 134 12.12 -11.72 -13.41
CA THR A 134 12.43 -12.44 -14.65
C THR A 134 12.34 -13.93 -14.36
N GLU A 135 11.21 -14.56 -14.67
CA GLU A 135 11.14 -16.00 -14.83
C GLU A 135 12.06 -16.36 -16.01
N ASN A 136 13.25 -16.84 -15.66
CA ASN A 136 14.21 -17.34 -16.62
C ASN A 136 13.71 -18.72 -17.11
N ALA A 137 12.87 -18.71 -18.14
CA ALA A 137 12.57 -19.90 -18.93
C ALA A 137 13.82 -20.25 -19.78
N SER A 138 14.75 -20.99 -19.19
CA SER A 138 15.83 -21.65 -19.92
C SER A 138 15.39 -23.07 -20.26
N SER A 139 14.76 -23.22 -21.42
CA SER A 139 14.68 -24.49 -22.13
C SER A 139 16.06 -24.83 -22.68
N THR A 140 16.66 -25.94 -22.23
CA THR A 140 17.56 -26.74 -23.08
C THR A 140 17.41 -28.21 -22.70
N GLU A 141 16.80 -28.96 -23.62
CA GLU A 141 17.12 -30.36 -23.89
C GLU A 141 18.59 -30.67 -23.64
N ASN A 142 18.88 -31.75 -22.93
CA ASN A 142 20.06 -32.54 -23.26
C ASN A 142 19.80 -34.03 -22.98
N SER A 143 19.52 -34.74 -24.06
CA SER A 143 19.53 -36.20 -24.16
C SER A 143 20.95 -36.72 -23.92
N SER A 144 21.12 -37.55 -22.89
CA SER A 144 22.33 -38.34 -22.67
C SER A 144 22.21 -39.70 -23.35
N PRO A 145 23.18 -40.17 -24.16
CA PRO A 145 23.25 -41.58 -24.56
C PRO A 145 24.00 -42.37 -23.48
N ALA A 146 23.38 -43.45 -23.00
CA ALA A 146 24.05 -44.48 -22.21
C ALA A 146 24.70 -45.50 -23.17
N ARG A 147 25.92 -45.89 -22.82
CA ARG A 147 26.71 -46.96 -23.42
C ARG A 147 26.33 -48.30 -22.80
#